data_AF-A0AAY4BT89-F1
#
_entry.id   AF-A0AAY4BT89-F1
#
_cell.length_a   1.000
_cell.length_b   1.000
_cell.length_c   1.000
_cell.angle_alpha   90.00
_cell.angle_beta   90.00
_cell.angle_gamma   90.00
#
_symmetry.space_group_name_H-M   'P 1'
#
loop_
_entity.id
_entity.type
_entity.pdbx_description
1 polymer ?
#
loop_
_entity_poly.entity_id
_entity_poly.type
_entity_poly.pdbx_seq_one_letter_code
_entity_poly.pdbx_strand_id
1 'polypeptide(L)'
;WLPNEQSLKYRKSVAGKTAVFDGKEFILEETDWYLLDLFRLWWRYGISFIRLQMWVEEIMEKFMRIYKYQAHGYAFSSVEELLQSLGGSGFINMTRRSLSESLLELGVSQRFIEEVITPIMRVNYGQNISIPAFVGAVSLAGAQANLWAVEGGNKLVCSGLLKLAKANLLHAQYQISYATETEQLSELYDIVVVATPLQPSVGSGISFQGFEPELPAITGAYHHTVASIVHGYLNSSYFGFPDPRLFPFASVLTTDEADLFFNSAASICPVNISAIFRRKPPQEAAVYKVFSQKPLEKAELKTLFKSYYSVQVTDWQAYPQYGSTQGLPPIVLHDALYYLNGIEWAGSAMEMSSVAAKNIALLAFHRWSRQAEMIDQKDLMHKIKTEL
;
A
#
# COMPACT_ATOMS: atom_id res chain seq x y z
N TRP A 1 -19.84 -3.53 -2.61
CA TRP A 1 -19.68 -3.58 -1.14
C TRP A 1 -21.07 -3.74 -0.51
N LEU A 2 -21.18 -4.64 0.46
CA LEU A 2 -22.38 -5.34 0.95
C LEU A 2 -23.57 -4.41 1.34
N PRO A 3 -24.81 -4.66 0.86
CA PRO A 3 -26.01 -4.06 1.41
C PRO A 3 -26.56 -4.87 2.59
N ASN A 4 -26.88 -4.13 3.66
CA ASN A 4 -27.77 -4.44 4.79
C ASN A 4 -27.20 -5.19 6.03
N GLU A 5 -27.30 -4.47 7.16
CA GLU A 5 -27.18 -4.81 8.59
C GLU A 5 -25.86 -5.39 9.15
N GLN A 6 -24.94 -5.91 8.33
CA GLN A 6 -23.57 -6.31 8.74
C GLN A 6 -22.46 -5.55 8.01
N SER A 7 -22.77 -4.39 7.42
CA SER A 7 -21.80 -3.57 6.68
C SER A 7 -20.84 -2.86 7.64
N LEU A 8 -19.54 -2.89 7.29
CA LEU A 8 -18.51 -2.12 7.97
C LEU A 8 -18.89 -0.64 7.90
N LYS A 9 -18.93 0.04 9.05
CA LYS A 9 -19.27 1.46 9.13
C LYS A 9 -18.06 2.33 8.85
N TYR A 10 -18.29 3.52 8.31
CA TYR A 10 -17.24 4.50 8.03
C TYR A 10 -16.77 5.18 9.32
N ARG A 11 -15.45 5.21 9.54
CA ARG A 11 -14.82 5.91 10.66
C ARG A 11 -14.83 7.43 10.41
N LYS A 12 -15.32 8.20 11.38
CA LYS A 12 -15.26 9.67 11.37
C LYS A 12 -13.83 10.18 11.16
N SER A 13 -13.64 11.19 10.31
CA SER A 13 -12.34 11.84 10.12
C SER A 13 -12.05 12.87 11.23
N VAL A 14 -10.76 13.08 11.51
CA VAL A 14 -10.28 14.13 12.44
C VAL A 14 -9.32 15.00 11.65
N ALA A 15 -9.64 16.30 11.57
CA ALA A 15 -8.79 17.27 10.89
C ALA A 15 -7.37 17.29 11.46
N GLY A 16 -6.41 17.58 10.60
CA GLY A 16 -5.01 17.69 10.94
C GLY A 16 -4.24 18.23 9.74
N LYS A 17 -3.28 19.11 10.00
CA LYS A 17 -2.43 19.73 8.97
C LYS A 17 -1.15 18.96 8.79
N THR A 18 -0.68 18.85 7.56
CA THR A 18 0.59 18.20 7.21
C THR A 18 1.65 19.24 6.85
N ALA A 19 2.90 18.97 7.21
CA ALA A 19 4.06 19.70 6.72
C ALA A 19 5.10 18.75 6.11
N VAL A 20 5.95 19.30 5.24
CA VAL A 20 7.12 18.62 4.67
C VAL A 20 8.39 19.28 5.22
N PHE A 21 9.26 18.46 5.81
CA PHE A 21 10.52 18.85 6.43
C PHE A 21 11.70 18.35 5.62
N ASP A 22 12.68 19.21 5.37
CA ASP A 22 13.90 18.86 4.62
C ASP A 22 15.12 18.59 5.52
N GLY A 23 14.92 18.45 6.83
CA GLY A 23 16.03 18.34 7.79
C GLY A 23 16.51 19.67 8.36
N LYS A 24 16.12 20.79 7.77
CA LYS A 24 16.48 22.14 8.23
C LYS A 24 15.24 22.98 8.51
N GLU A 25 14.29 23.03 7.58
CA GLU A 25 13.09 23.84 7.67
C GLU A 25 11.86 23.13 7.06
N PHE A 26 10.67 23.71 7.28
CA PHE A 26 9.47 23.28 6.57
C PHE A 26 9.41 23.95 5.21
N ILE A 27 9.43 23.13 4.16
CA ILE A 27 9.39 23.60 2.76
C ILE A 27 7.97 23.68 2.21
N LEU A 28 7.04 22.98 2.85
CA LEU A 28 5.61 22.99 2.52
C LEU A 28 4.80 22.82 3.82
N GLU A 29 3.82 23.68 4.01
CA GLU A 29 2.93 23.67 5.16
C GLU A 29 1.48 23.77 4.68
N GLU A 30 0.65 22.80 5.04
CA GLU A 30 -0.80 22.86 4.87
C GLU A 30 -1.39 23.88 5.83
N THR A 31 -2.39 24.65 5.37
CA THR A 31 -3.07 25.67 6.16
C THR A 31 -4.53 25.31 6.39
N ASP A 32 -5.24 26.10 7.19
CA ASP A 32 -6.69 25.94 7.36
C ASP A 32 -7.48 26.47 6.14
N TRP A 33 -6.79 27.03 5.14
CA TRP A 33 -7.38 27.70 3.97
C TRP A 33 -7.03 26.96 2.68
N TYR A 34 -7.90 26.03 2.27
CA TYR A 34 -7.72 25.22 1.06
C TYR A 34 -7.33 26.03 -0.20
N LEU A 35 -7.97 27.19 -0.44
CA LEU A 35 -7.66 28.04 -1.58
C LEU A 35 -6.26 28.68 -1.50
N LEU A 36 -5.78 28.97 -0.29
CA LEU A 36 -4.43 29.49 -0.08
C LEU A 36 -3.40 28.41 -0.37
N ASP A 37 -3.65 27.17 0.06
CA ASP A 37 -2.76 26.05 -0.22
C ASP A 37 -2.71 25.77 -1.73
N LEU A 38 -3.86 25.79 -2.41
CA LEU A 38 -3.91 25.63 -3.86
C LEU A 38 -3.15 26.76 -4.59
N PHE A 39 -3.30 28.02 -4.13
CA PHE A 39 -2.55 29.14 -4.68
C PHE A 39 -1.04 28.98 -4.45
N ARG A 40 -0.61 28.57 -3.24
CA ARG A 40 0.81 28.32 -2.93
C ARG A 40 1.38 27.21 -3.82
N LEU A 41 0.63 26.12 -4.00
CA LEU A 41 1.02 25.03 -4.89
C LEU A 41 1.17 25.52 -6.33
N TRP A 42 0.19 26.29 -6.82
CA TRP A 42 0.23 26.84 -8.18
C TRP A 42 1.37 27.85 -8.36
N TRP A 43 1.60 28.74 -7.40
CA TRP A 43 2.67 29.73 -7.46
C TRP A 43 4.07 29.08 -7.44
N ARG A 44 4.27 28.07 -6.58
CA ARG A 44 5.57 27.42 -6.40
C ARG A 44 5.88 26.36 -7.46
N TYR A 45 4.87 25.67 -7.96
CA TYR A 45 5.03 24.48 -8.82
C TYR A 45 4.30 24.59 -10.17
N GLY A 46 3.64 25.70 -10.45
CA GLY A 46 2.85 25.91 -11.66
C GLY A 46 1.69 24.92 -11.76
N ILE A 47 1.50 24.37 -12.97
CA ILE A 47 0.45 23.39 -13.24
C ILE A 47 0.84 21.94 -12.91
N SER A 48 1.97 21.72 -12.22
CA SER A 48 2.45 20.37 -11.84
C SER A 48 1.42 19.59 -11.02
N PHE A 49 0.74 20.27 -10.07
CA PHE A 49 -0.31 19.65 -9.26
C PHE A 49 -1.50 19.17 -10.12
N ILE A 50 -1.93 19.98 -11.08
CA ILE A 50 -3.05 19.64 -11.99
C ILE A 50 -2.65 18.45 -12.88
N ARG A 51 -1.44 18.47 -13.45
CA ARG A 51 -0.90 17.36 -14.25
C ARG A 51 -0.86 16.05 -13.47
N LEU A 52 -0.42 16.12 -12.20
CA LEU A 52 -0.42 14.97 -11.30
C LEU A 52 -1.84 14.44 -11.05
N GLN A 53 -2.79 15.31 -10.69
CA GLN A 53 -4.17 14.89 -10.43
C GLN A 53 -4.79 14.22 -11.65
N MET A 54 -4.69 14.84 -12.83
CA MET A 54 -5.22 14.25 -14.07
C MET A 54 -4.59 12.89 -14.38
N TRP A 55 -3.28 12.75 -14.17
CA TRP A 55 -2.58 11.48 -14.41
C TRP A 55 -3.03 10.37 -13.45
N VAL A 56 -3.15 10.66 -12.15
CA VAL A 56 -3.64 9.70 -11.15
C VAL A 56 -5.10 9.34 -11.40
N GLU A 57 -5.96 10.32 -11.73
CA GLU A 57 -7.36 10.10 -12.05
C GLU A 57 -7.54 9.21 -13.28
N GLU A 58 -6.78 9.41 -14.35
CA GLU A 58 -6.82 8.57 -15.55
C GLU A 58 -6.44 7.11 -15.24
N ILE A 59 -5.41 6.91 -14.41
CA ILE A 59 -4.98 5.57 -13.98
C ILE A 59 -6.06 4.93 -13.12
N MET A 60 -6.63 5.67 -12.16
CA MET A 60 -7.71 5.18 -11.32
C MET A 60 -8.94 4.80 -12.13
N GLU A 61 -9.37 5.62 -13.09
CA GLU A 61 -10.51 5.32 -13.96
C GLU A 61 -10.30 4.00 -14.73
N LYS A 62 -9.10 3.79 -15.28
CA LYS A 62 -8.74 2.54 -15.96
C LYS A 62 -8.68 1.36 -14.98
N PHE A 63 -8.08 1.54 -13.81
CA PHE A 63 -7.96 0.49 -12.81
C PHE A 63 -9.32 0.03 -12.29
N MET A 64 -10.26 0.95 -12.06
CA MET A 64 -11.63 0.66 -11.58
C MET A 64 -12.43 -0.30 -12.49
N ARG A 65 -12.00 -0.52 -13.74
CA ARG A 65 -12.58 -1.53 -14.63
C ARG A 65 -12.50 -2.93 -14.05
N ILE A 66 -11.51 -3.21 -13.19
CA ILE A 66 -11.31 -4.53 -12.58
C ILE A 66 -12.52 -5.01 -11.81
N TYR A 67 -13.22 -4.12 -11.10
CA TYR A 67 -14.41 -4.49 -10.35
C TYR A 67 -15.55 -4.90 -11.26
N LYS A 68 -15.69 -4.25 -12.43
CA LYS A 68 -16.67 -4.63 -13.44
C LYS A 68 -16.32 -6.00 -14.02
N TYR A 69 -15.05 -6.22 -14.37
CA TYR A 69 -14.58 -7.48 -14.92
C TYR A 69 -14.83 -8.64 -13.96
N GLN A 70 -14.39 -8.50 -12.70
CA GLN A 70 -14.57 -9.51 -11.67
C GLN A 70 -16.02 -9.68 -11.20
N ALA A 71 -16.90 -8.69 -11.44
CA ALA A 71 -18.34 -8.85 -11.20
C ALA A 71 -19.02 -9.70 -12.28
N HIS A 72 -18.49 -9.68 -13.52
CA HIS A 72 -18.93 -10.54 -14.62
C HIS A 72 -18.19 -11.87 -14.66
N GLY A 73 -17.38 -12.17 -13.65
CA GLY A 73 -16.64 -13.43 -13.52
C GLY A 73 -15.28 -13.46 -14.21
N TYR A 74 -14.87 -12.45 -14.98
CA TYR A 74 -13.59 -12.52 -15.69
C TYR A 74 -12.38 -12.60 -14.74
N ALA A 75 -11.41 -13.44 -15.13
CA ALA A 75 -10.17 -13.68 -14.39
C ALA A 75 -8.94 -13.62 -15.30
N PHE A 76 -7.78 -13.40 -14.68
CA PHE A 76 -6.50 -13.21 -15.37
C PHE A 76 -5.45 -14.20 -14.84
N SER A 77 -4.70 -14.82 -15.74
CA SER A 77 -3.70 -15.84 -15.39
C SER A 77 -2.35 -15.27 -14.95
N SER A 78 -2.08 -13.99 -15.21
CA SER A 78 -0.88 -13.27 -14.77
C SER A 78 -1.20 -11.84 -14.37
N VAL A 79 -0.27 -11.21 -13.63
CA VAL A 79 -0.41 -9.79 -13.28
C VAL A 79 -0.29 -8.92 -14.54
N GLU A 80 0.55 -9.31 -15.49
CA GLU A 80 0.68 -8.68 -16.79
C GLU A 80 -0.65 -8.68 -17.55
N GLU A 81 -1.32 -9.82 -17.69
CA GLU A 81 -2.61 -9.89 -18.41
C GLU A 81 -3.70 -9.07 -17.72
N LEU A 82 -3.70 -9.06 -16.38
CA LEU A 82 -4.58 -8.20 -15.59
C LEU A 82 -4.33 -6.72 -15.90
N LEU A 83 -3.09 -6.25 -15.80
CA LEU A 83 -2.73 -4.85 -16.04
C LEU A 83 -2.97 -4.44 -17.50
N GLN A 84 -2.63 -5.32 -18.45
CA GLN A 84 -2.84 -5.13 -19.87
C GLN A 84 -4.34 -4.98 -20.19
N SER A 85 -5.21 -5.76 -19.54
CA SER A 85 -6.66 -5.69 -19.75
C SER A 85 -7.32 -4.44 -19.13
N LEU A 86 -6.69 -3.82 -18.13
CA LEU A 86 -7.16 -2.58 -17.50
C LEU A 86 -6.71 -1.34 -18.25
N GLY A 87 -5.40 -1.24 -18.52
CA GLY A 87 -4.77 -0.02 -19.05
C GLY A 87 -3.92 -0.22 -20.30
N GLY A 88 -3.94 -1.41 -20.92
CA GLY A 88 -3.15 -1.73 -22.10
C GLY A 88 -1.65 -1.70 -21.83
N SER A 89 -0.89 -1.46 -22.91
CA SER A 89 0.56 -1.31 -22.83
C SER A 89 1.00 -0.14 -21.94
N GLY A 90 0.11 0.83 -21.68
CA GLY A 90 0.38 1.94 -20.77
C GLY A 90 0.70 1.46 -19.36
N PHE A 91 -0.13 0.58 -18.79
CA PHE A 91 0.12 0.03 -17.45
C PHE A 91 1.36 -0.85 -17.40
N ILE A 92 1.61 -1.66 -18.44
CA ILE A 92 2.83 -2.48 -18.53
C ILE A 92 4.08 -1.62 -18.64
N ASN A 93 4.05 -0.53 -19.41
CA ASN A 93 5.19 0.38 -19.50
C ASN A 93 5.45 1.08 -18.16
N MET A 94 4.40 1.39 -17.40
CA MET A 94 4.53 1.99 -16.07
C MET A 94 5.15 1.06 -15.02
N THR A 95 5.12 -0.27 -15.20
CA THR A 95 5.83 -1.20 -14.29
C THR A 95 7.33 -1.27 -14.60
N ARG A 96 7.76 -0.80 -15.78
CA ARG A 96 9.14 -0.88 -16.28
C ARG A 96 9.89 0.44 -16.27
N ARG A 97 9.21 1.54 -15.94
CA ARG A 97 9.76 2.90 -15.96
C ARG A 97 9.64 3.51 -14.58
N SER A 98 10.63 4.30 -14.19
CA SER A 98 10.58 4.97 -12.90
C SER A 98 9.44 6.00 -12.87
N LEU A 99 8.94 6.25 -11.66
CA LEU A 99 7.96 7.30 -11.39
C LEU A 99 8.54 8.67 -11.78
N SER A 100 9.80 8.94 -11.44
CA SER A 100 10.47 10.20 -11.79
C SER A 100 10.49 10.47 -13.29
N GLU A 101 10.92 9.51 -14.11
CA GLU A 101 10.97 9.68 -15.57
C GLU A 101 9.58 9.93 -16.13
N SER A 102 8.59 9.16 -15.67
CA SER A 102 7.21 9.26 -16.15
C SER A 102 6.59 10.62 -15.82
N LEU A 103 6.85 11.15 -14.62
CA LEU A 103 6.33 12.45 -14.20
C LEU A 103 7.03 13.61 -14.91
N LEU A 104 8.34 13.53 -15.12
CA LEU A 104 9.10 14.53 -15.89
C LEU A 104 8.60 14.62 -17.33
N GLU A 105 8.32 13.48 -17.98
CA GLU A 105 7.74 13.45 -19.33
C GLU A 105 6.34 14.05 -19.40
N LEU A 106 5.54 13.91 -18.34
CA LEU A 106 4.24 14.57 -18.21
C LEU A 106 4.37 16.09 -17.95
N GLY A 107 5.60 16.58 -17.78
CA GLY A 107 5.90 17.97 -17.48
C GLY A 107 5.68 18.35 -16.02
N VAL A 108 5.65 17.38 -15.10
CA VAL A 108 5.70 17.67 -13.67
C VAL A 108 7.11 18.15 -13.33
N SER A 109 7.22 19.31 -12.67
CA SER A 109 8.54 19.87 -12.36
C SER A 109 9.33 19.01 -11.39
N GLN A 110 10.65 18.95 -11.56
CA GLN A 110 11.58 18.26 -10.63
C GLN A 110 11.35 18.68 -9.19
N ARG A 111 11.20 19.99 -8.96
CA ARG A 111 10.91 20.55 -7.63
C ARG A 111 9.65 19.99 -7.00
N PHE A 112 8.56 19.85 -7.76
CA PHE A 112 7.32 19.26 -7.24
C PHE A 112 7.48 17.77 -6.94
N ILE A 113 8.29 17.06 -7.74
CA ILE A 113 8.61 15.66 -7.48
C ILE A 113 9.36 15.53 -6.15
N GLU A 114 10.39 16.34 -5.93
CA GLU A 114 11.23 16.31 -4.72
C GLU A 114 10.50 16.80 -3.46
N GLU A 115 9.77 17.91 -3.56
CA GLU A 115 9.19 18.58 -2.39
C GLU A 115 7.80 18.04 -2.02
N VAL A 116 7.11 17.31 -2.91
CA VAL A 116 5.74 16.81 -2.68
C VAL A 116 5.62 15.30 -2.88
N ILE A 117 6.10 14.76 -3.99
CA ILE A 117 5.88 13.35 -4.35
C ILE A 117 6.81 12.42 -3.57
N THR A 118 8.08 12.79 -3.44
CA THR A 118 9.08 12.05 -2.67
C THR A 118 8.66 11.83 -1.20
N PRO A 119 8.19 12.85 -0.44
CA PRO A 119 7.65 12.64 0.90
C PRO A 119 6.50 11.63 0.97
N ILE A 120 5.62 11.61 -0.05
CA ILE A 120 4.52 10.64 -0.13
C ILE A 120 5.07 9.22 -0.37
N MET A 121 6.08 9.05 -1.24
CA MET A 121 6.69 7.74 -1.47
C MET A 121 7.38 7.22 -0.20
N ARG A 122 8.08 8.10 0.51
CA ARG A 122 8.80 7.76 1.74
C ARG A 122 7.86 7.35 2.88
N VAL A 123 6.71 7.99 3.03
CA VAL A 123 5.73 7.60 4.07
C VAL A 123 5.00 6.30 3.73
N ASN A 124 4.69 6.06 2.45
CA ASN A 124 3.89 4.90 2.04
C ASN A 124 4.73 3.65 1.80
N TYR A 125 5.94 3.78 1.25
CA TYR A 125 6.78 2.65 0.86
C TYR A 125 8.19 2.66 1.45
N GLY A 126 8.58 3.72 2.16
CA GLY A 126 9.96 3.87 2.65
C GLY A 126 11.00 4.02 1.53
N GLN A 127 10.57 4.17 0.28
CA GLN A 127 11.42 4.21 -0.91
C GLN A 127 11.28 5.55 -1.61
N ASN A 128 12.25 5.88 -2.47
CA ASN A 128 12.29 7.14 -3.19
C ASN A 128 11.53 7.07 -4.54
N ILE A 129 11.71 8.07 -5.39
CA ILE A 129 11.02 8.21 -6.68
C ILE A 129 11.54 7.28 -7.80
N SER A 130 12.56 6.44 -7.54
CA SER A 130 13.05 5.47 -8.53
C SER A 130 12.17 4.23 -8.65
N ILE A 131 11.12 4.11 -7.82
CA ILE A 131 10.13 3.03 -7.92
C ILE A 131 9.38 3.08 -9.27
N PRO A 132 8.81 1.96 -9.74
CA PRO A 132 7.99 1.95 -10.94
C PRO A 132 6.82 2.93 -10.88
N ALA A 133 6.50 3.57 -12.00
CA ALA A 133 5.45 4.57 -12.09
C ALA A 133 4.07 4.04 -11.67
N PHE A 134 3.77 2.76 -11.93
CA PHE A 134 2.50 2.16 -11.50
C PHE A 134 2.41 2.05 -9.96
N VAL A 135 3.49 1.64 -9.30
CA VAL A 135 3.60 1.62 -7.83
C VAL A 135 3.43 3.02 -7.27
N GLY A 136 4.07 4.01 -7.90
CA GLY A 136 3.91 5.42 -7.56
C GLY A 136 2.47 5.91 -7.69
N ALA A 137 1.77 5.54 -8.75
CA ALA A 137 0.37 5.87 -8.94
C ALA A 137 -0.53 5.26 -7.85
N VAL A 138 -0.30 4.00 -7.47
CA VAL A 138 -1.00 3.35 -6.34
C VAL A 138 -0.77 4.11 -5.03
N SER A 139 0.47 4.54 -4.77
CA SER A 139 0.80 5.37 -3.59
C SER A 139 0.07 6.70 -3.58
N LEU A 140 0.07 7.40 -4.71
CA LEU A 140 -0.52 8.72 -4.87
C LEU A 140 -2.05 8.69 -4.77
N ALA A 141 -2.69 7.66 -5.34
CA ALA A 141 -4.10 7.41 -5.14
C ALA A 141 -4.43 7.19 -3.65
N GLY A 142 -3.55 6.47 -2.93
CA GLY A 142 -3.63 6.28 -1.48
C GLY A 142 -3.32 7.53 -0.64
N ALA A 143 -2.91 8.64 -1.25
CA ALA A 143 -2.64 9.91 -0.59
C ALA A 143 -3.69 11.00 -0.88
N GLN A 144 -4.70 10.70 -1.71
CA GLN A 144 -5.80 11.61 -2.00
C GLN A 144 -6.74 11.79 -0.79
N ALA A 145 -7.51 12.87 -0.82
CA ALA A 145 -8.61 13.06 0.13
C ALA A 145 -9.68 11.96 -0.06
N ASN A 146 -10.44 11.66 1.00
CA ASN A 146 -11.53 10.66 1.02
C ASN A 146 -11.13 9.18 1.16
N LEU A 147 -9.98 8.90 1.78
CA LEU A 147 -9.63 7.53 2.20
C LEU A 147 -10.65 6.98 3.22
N TRP A 148 -10.94 5.68 3.09
CA TRP A 148 -11.87 4.99 3.98
C TRP A 148 -11.15 4.27 5.11
N ALA A 149 -11.73 4.35 6.30
CA ALA A 149 -11.35 3.52 7.43
C ALA A 149 -12.59 2.91 8.06
N VAL A 150 -12.46 1.69 8.56
CA VAL A 150 -13.53 0.95 9.21
C VAL A 150 -13.69 1.43 10.65
N GLU A 151 -14.92 1.71 11.06
CA GLU A 151 -15.28 1.95 12.46
C GLU A 151 -14.92 0.71 13.31
N GLY A 152 -14.22 0.89 14.42
CA GLY A 152 -13.63 -0.22 15.19
C GLY A 152 -12.28 -0.74 14.64
N GLY A 153 -11.83 -0.19 13.51
CA GLY A 153 -10.49 -0.35 12.94
C GLY A 153 -10.41 -1.34 11.78
N ASN A 154 -9.47 -1.12 10.86
CA ASN A 154 -9.30 -1.94 9.65
C ASN A 154 -8.96 -3.41 9.95
N LYS A 155 -8.48 -3.73 11.17
CA LYS A 155 -8.32 -5.12 11.63
C LYS A 155 -9.60 -5.96 11.51
N LEU A 156 -10.77 -5.32 11.53
CA LEU A 156 -12.06 -5.99 11.41
C LEU A 156 -12.34 -6.52 10.00
N VAL A 157 -11.65 -6.02 8.97
CA VAL A 157 -11.85 -6.46 7.58
C VAL A 157 -11.54 -7.94 7.46
N CYS A 158 -10.34 -8.38 7.86
CA CYS A 158 -9.93 -9.78 7.76
C CYS A 158 -10.84 -10.70 8.59
N SER A 159 -11.12 -10.35 9.84
CA SER A 159 -12.02 -11.15 10.69
C SER A 159 -13.45 -11.22 10.16
N GLY A 160 -13.94 -10.12 9.55
CA GLY A 160 -15.26 -10.06 8.93
C GLY A 160 -15.34 -10.95 7.69
N LEU A 161 -14.33 -10.89 6.83
CA LEU A 161 -14.22 -11.75 5.64
C LEU A 161 -14.16 -13.24 6.01
N LEU A 162 -13.36 -13.61 7.02
CA LEU A 162 -13.28 -14.99 7.51
C LEU A 162 -14.65 -15.49 8.02
N LYS A 163 -15.36 -14.66 8.79
CA LYS A 163 -16.71 -15.00 9.29
C LYS A 163 -17.71 -15.16 8.15
N LEU A 164 -17.65 -14.31 7.13
CA LEU A 164 -18.54 -14.36 5.97
C LEU A 164 -18.27 -15.56 5.06
N ALA A 165 -16.99 -15.92 4.89
CA ALA A 165 -16.60 -17.05 4.06
C ALA A 165 -17.19 -18.38 4.57
N LYS A 166 -17.53 -18.48 5.87
CA LYS A 166 -18.05 -19.70 6.52
C LYS A 166 -17.26 -20.96 6.11
N ALA A 167 -15.96 -20.80 5.88
CA ALA A 167 -15.17 -21.79 5.16
C ALA A 167 -14.86 -23.01 6.05
N ASN A 168 -15.04 -24.20 5.49
CA ASN A 168 -14.34 -25.46 5.73
C ASN A 168 -14.78 -26.47 4.64
N LEU A 169 -13.87 -26.96 3.79
CA LEU A 169 -14.16 -28.06 2.84
C LEU A 169 -12.90 -28.86 2.49
N LEU A 170 -13.04 -30.19 2.40
CA LEU A 170 -12.00 -31.17 2.09
C LEU A 170 -12.43 -32.15 0.96
N HIS A 171 -11.68 -32.14 -0.15
CA HIS A 171 -11.02 -33.28 -0.81
C HIS A 171 -9.85 -32.70 -1.66
N ALA A 172 -9.08 -33.53 -2.37
CA ALA A 172 -7.62 -33.49 -2.25
C ALA A 172 -6.78 -33.85 -3.52
N GLN A 173 -5.78 -33.00 -3.88
CA GLN A 173 -4.78 -33.24 -4.95
C GLN A 173 -3.31 -32.90 -4.55
N TYR A 174 -3.08 -32.08 -3.53
CA TYR A 174 -1.78 -31.59 -3.05
C TYR A 174 -1.51 -31.95 -1.60
N GLN A 175 -0.35 -32.54 -1.29
CA GLN A 175 0.05 -32.82 0.09
C GLN A 175 0.81 -31.63 0.71
N ILE A 176 0.19 -30.96 1.68
CA ILE A 176 0.86 -29.95 2.50
C ILE A 176 1.31 -30.64 3.78
N SER A 177 2.63 -30.66 4.00
CA SER A 177 3.21 -31.11 5.27
C SER A 177 3.60 -29.89 6.09
N TYR A 178 3.08 -29.80 7.31
CA TYR A 178 3.36 -28.70 8.23
C TYR A 178 3.70 -29.24 9.63
N ALA A 179 4.58 -28.53 10.33
CA ALA A 179 4.97 -28.86 11.69
C ALA A 179 4.27 -27.91 12.66
N THR A 180 3.60 -28.49 13.67
CA THR A 180 3.18 -27.78 14.88
C THR A 180 4.24 -27.99 15.96
N GLU A 181 4.14 -27.29 17.10
CA GLU A 181 5.07 -27.48 18.24
C GLU A 181 5.15 -28.94 18.74
N THR A 182 4.13 -29.76 18.44
CA THR A 182 3.97 -31.11 18.99
C THR A 182 3.93 -32.22 17.94
N GLU A 183 3.54 -31.93 16.69
CA GLU A 183 3.31 -32.97 15.66
C GLU A 183 3.67 -32.49 14.25
N GLN A 184 4.12 -33.42 13.42
CA GLN A 184 4.26 -33.23 11.98
C GLN A 184 3.02 -33.81 11.30
N LEU A 185 2.20 -32.93 10.73
CA LEU A 185 0.94 -33.26 10.09
C LEU A 185 1.07 -33.16 8.58
N SER A 186 0.24 -33.91 7.87
CA SER A 186 0.20 -33.88 6.42
C SER A 186 -1.23 -34.07 5.93
N GLU A 187 -1.70 -33.14 5.10
CA GLU A 187 -3.07 -33.10 4.61
C GLU A 187 -3.09 -32.84 3.11
N LEU A 188 -4.13 -33.35 2.44
CA LEU A 188 -4.29 -33.21 1.00
C LEU A 188 -5.33 -32.13 0.64
N TYR A 189 -5.05 -31.33 -0.40
CA TYR A 189 -5.86 -30.18 -0.84
C TYR A 189 -6.03 -30.12 -2.36
N ASP A 190 -7.23 -29.86 -2.89
CA ASP A 190 -7.44 -29.74 -4.35
C ASP A 190 -6.75 -28.50 -4.95
N ILE A 191 -6.80 -27.37 -4.25
CA ILE A 191 -6.28 -26.08 -4.70
C ILE A 191 -5.50 -25.44 -3.55
N VAL A 192 -4.30 -24.93 -3.85
CA VAL A 192 -3.44 -24.26 -2.88
C VAL A 192 -3.19 -22.81 -3.31
N VAL A 193 -3.36 -21.87 -2.38
CA VAL A 193 -3.06 -20.45 -2.59
C VAL A 193 -2.02 -20.02 -1.57
N VAL A 194 -0.86 -19.60 -2.05
CA VAL A 194 0.23 -19.05 -1.24
C VAL A 194 0.01 -17.55 -1.10
N ALA A 195 -0.22 -17.11 0.13
CA ALA A 195 -0.46 -15.71 0.50
C ALA A 195 0.63 -15.15 1.44
N THR A 196 1.86 -15.61 1.26
CA THR A 196 3.08 -15.06 1.88
C THR A 196 4.16 -14.88 0.82
N PRO A 197 5.03 -13.85 0.91
CA PRO A 197 6.13 -13.68 -0.02
C PRO A 197 7.04 -14.91 -0.10
N LEU A 198 7.46 -15.31 -1.30
CA LEU A 198 8.28 -16.50 -1.55
C LEU A 198 9.76 -16.20 -1.82
N GLN A 199 10.15 -14.93 -1.76
CA GLN A 199 11.54 -14.52 -1.95
C GLN A 199 12.43 -15.11 -0.85
N PRO A 200 13.64 -15.60 -1.18
CA PRO A 200 14.55 -16.19 -0.19
C PRO A 200 14.85 -15.25 0.99
N SER A 201 14.90 -13.94 0.75
CA SER A 201 15.17 -12.91 1.76
C SER A 201 14.07 -12.76 2.82
N VAL A 202 12.86 -13.29 2.57
CA VAL A 202 11.74 -13.20 3.51
C VAL A 202 11.68 -14.40 4.45
N GLY A 203 12.28 -15.54 4.06
CA GLY A 203 12.28 -16.73 4.90
C GLY A 203 10.87 -17.25 5.21
N SER A 204 10.05 -17.44 4.17
CA SER A 204 8.64 -17.86 4.30
C SER A 204 8.43 -19.19 5.03
N GLY A 205 9.48 -20.01 5.17
CA GLY A 205 9.39 -21.36 5.71
C GLY A 205 8.71 -22.36 4.77
N ILE A 206 8.39 -21.96 3.53
CA ILE A 206 7.74 -22.83 2.54
C ILE A 206 8.80 -23.43 1.62
N SER A 207 8.77 -24.76 1.47
CA SER A 207 9.55 -25.49 0.47
C SER A 207 8.63 -26.27 -0.46
N PHE A 208 8.85 -26.14 -1.76
CA PHE A 208 8.15 -26.92 -2.78
C PHE A 208 8.98 -28.17 -3.11
N GLN A 209 8.38 -29.36 -3.00
CA GLN A 209 9.05 -30.64 -3.23
C GLN A 209 8.25 -31.47 -4.24
N GLY A 210 8.93 -32.29 -5.04
CA GLY A 210 8.28 -33.22 -5.97
C GLY A 210 7.67 -32.58 -7.21
N PHE A 211 8.09 -31.37 -7.59
CA PHE A 211 7.71 -30.72 -8.85
C PHE A 211 8.71 -31.04 -9.95
N GLU A 212 8.23 -31.48 -11.11
CA GLU A 212 9.03 -31.71 -12.32
C GLU A 212 8.40 -30.94 -13.52
N PRO A 213 9.07 -29.90 -14.07
CA PRO A 213 10.31 -29.30 -13.59
C PRO A 213 10.14 -28.57 -12.25
N GLU A 214 11.26 -28.30 -11.56
CA GLU A 214 11.25 -27.50 -10.34
C GLU A 214 10.62 -26.13 -10.57
N LEU A 215 9.90 -25.63 -9.56
CA LEU A 215 9.29 -24.30 -9.64
C LEU A 215 10.38 -23.22 -9.66
N PRO A 216 10.28 -22.23 -10.56
CA PRO A 216 11.29 -21.18 -10.66
C PRO A 216 11.34 -20.36 -9.35
N ALA A 217 12.54 -20.06 -8.90
CA ALA A 217 12.74 -19.21 -7.74
C ALA A 217 12.19 -17.80 -8.01
N ILE A 218 11.38 -17.29 -7.08
CA ILE A 218 10.89 -15.91 -7.15
C ILE A 218 12.00 -14.98 -6.67
N THR A 219 12.51 -14.17 -7.59
CA THR A 219 13.64 -13.26 -7.33
C THR A 219 13.19 -11.97 -6.66
N GLY A 220 14.15 -11.24 -6.10
CA GLY A 220 13.94 -9.94 -5.46
C GLY A 220 14.07 -9.94 -3.95
N ALA A 221 13.91 -8.75 -3.40
CA ALA A 221 13.97 -8.50 -1.97
C ALA A 221 12.74 -7.70 -1.53
N TYR A 222 12.44 -7.77 -0.23
CA TYR A 222 11.44 -6.92 0.39
C TYR A 222 12.12 -5.78 1.16
N HIS A 223 11.50 -4.61 1.10
CA HIS A 223 11.90 -3.43 1.82
C HIS A 223 11.49 -3.56 3.30
N HIS A 224 12.44 -3.28 4.19
CA HIS A 224 12.17 -3.23 5.63
C HIS A 224 11.55 -1.91 5.99
N THR A 225 10.51 -1.93 6.81
CA THR A 225 9.89 -0.72 7.34
C THR A 225 9.74 -0.87 8.84
N VAL A 226 10.06 0.22 9.54
CA VAL A 226 9.89 0.28 10.98
C VAL A 226 8.84 1.32 11.33
N ALA A 227 7.86 0.90 12.13
CA ALA A 227 6.91 1.79 12.77
C ALA A 227 7.15 1.81 14.28
N SER A 228 7.48 3.00 14.79
CA SER A 228 7.59 3.25 16.22
C SER A 228 6.35 3.99 16.71
N ILE A 229 5.59 3.39 17.62
CA ILE A 229 4.49 4.02 18.34
C ILE A 229 5.02 4.59 19.65
N VAL A 230 5.10 5.91 19.73
CA VAL A 230 5.69 6.66 20.85
C VAL A 230 4.60 7.40 21.61
N HIS A 231 4.47 7.14 22.91
CA HIS A 231 3.64 7.96 23.80
C HIS A 231 4.54 9.00 24.49
N GLY A 232 4.39 10.28 24.18
CA GLY A 232 5.30 11.31 24.68
C GLY A 232 5.01 12.73 24.21
N TYR A 233 6.01 13.60 24.38
CA TYR A 233 5.99 15.00 23.99
C TYR A 233 6.93 15.21 22.80
N LEU A 234 6.37 15.57 21.64
CA LEU A 234 7.15 15.89 20.45
C LEU A 234 8.07 17.08 20.73
N ASN A 235 9.32 17.01 20.28
CA ASN A 235 10.26 18.11 20.33
C ASN A 235 9.99 19.09 19.18
N SER A 236 9.05 20.02 19.35
CA SER A 236 8.72 21.02 18.32
C SER A 236 9.91 21.91 17.95
N SER A 237 10.87 22.10 18.88
CA SER A 237 12.06 22.92 18.63
C SER A 237 12.99 22.31 17.58
N TYR A 238 12.99 20.98 17.43
CA TYR A 238 13.71 20.30 16.35
C TYR A 238 13.19 20.74 14.96
N PHE A 239 11.92 21.10 14.87
CA PHE A 239 11.28 21.58 13.64
C PHE A 239 11.28 23.11 13.50
N GLY A 240 12.04 23.83 14.32
CA GLY A 240 12.08 25.29 14.28
C GLY A 240 10.96 26.00 15.06
N PHE A 241 10.24 25.28 15.93
CA PHE A 241 9.19 25.85 16.80
C PHE A 241 9.61 25.79 18.28
N PRO A 242 10.36 26.79 18.82
CA PRO A 242 10.75 26.84 20.22
C PRO A 242 9.56 26.82 21.18
N ASP A 243 8.47 27.48 20.79
CA ASP A 243 7.20 27.42 21.51
C ASP A 243 6.27 26.35 20.90
N PRO A 244 5.99 25.24 21.61
CA PRO A 244 5.12 24.19 21.10
C PRO A 244 3.69 24.69 20.79
N ARG A 245 3.25 25.83 21.33
CA ARG A 245 1.92 26.42 21.02
C ARG A 245 1.79 26.88 19.59
N LEU A 246 2.91 27.15 18.93
CA LEU A 246 2.94 27.57 17.55
C LEU A 246 3.02 26.40 16.57
N PHE A 247 3.27 25.17 17.03
CA PHE A 247 3.37 23.99 16.18
C PHE A 247 1.97 23.47 15.81
N PRO A 248 1.51 23.62 14.55
CA PRO A 248 0.12 23.37 14.20
C PRO A 248 -0.10 22.00 13.52
N PHE A 249 0.95 21.22 13.31
CA PHE A 249 0.93 20.06 12.42
C PHE A 249 0.54 18.77 13.15
N ALA A 250 -0.31 18.00 12.48
CA ALA A 250 -0.71 16.65 12.83
C ALA A 250 0.31 15.60 12.35
N SER A 251 0.97 15.90 11.24
CA SER A 251 1.90 15.03 10.53
C SER A 251 3.04 15.85 9.94
N VAL A 252 4.25 15.31 10.04
CA VAL A 252 5.45 15.81 9.37
C VAL A 252 5.97 14.69 8.48
N LEU A 253 6.09 14.98 7.19
CA LEU A 253 6.73 14.12 6.20
C LEU A 253 8.14 14.63 5.93
N THR A 254 9.01 13.80 5.36
CA THR A 254 10.40 14.16 5.06
C THR A 254 10.71 14.06 3.58
N THR A 255 11.58 14.94 3.08
CA THR A 255 12.23 14.75 1.78
C THR A 255 13.31 13.65 1.86
N ASP A 256 13.92 13.32 0.72
CA ASP A 256 14.96 12.30 0.61
C ASP A 256 16.36 12.86 0.90
N GLU A 257 16.59 13.30 2.14
CA GLU A 257 17.87 13.84 2.59
C GLU A 257 18.64 12.77 3.39
N ALA A 258 19.94 12.65 3.12
CA ALA A 258 20.77 11.59 3.67
C ALA A 258 20.87 11.60 5.20
N ASP A 259 20.78 12.78 5.82
CA ASP A 259 20.91 12.96 7.27
C ASP A 259 19.58 12.74 8.03
N LEU A 260 18.46 12.52 7.33
CA LEU A 260 17.16 12.29 7.95
C LEU A 260 16.98 10.82 8.36
N PHE A 261 16.91 10.58 9.67
CA PHE A 261 16.77 9.24 10.27
C PHE A 261 15.33 8.71 10.33
N PHE A 262 14.35 9.49 9.87
CA PHE A 262 12.93 9.11 9.85
C PHE A 262 12.27 9.52 8.53
N ASN A 263 11.21 8.82 8.15
CA ASN A 263 10.43 9.07 6.95
C ASN A 263 9.24 9.99 7.23
N SER A 264 8.57 9.79 8.37
CA SER A 264 7.47 10.66 8.82
C SER A 264 7.19 10.50 10.31
N ALA A 265 6.59 11.53 10.91
CA ALA A 265 6.08 11.51 12.28
C ALA A 265 4.67 12.09 12.32
N ALA A 266 3.69 11.34 12.83
CA ALA A 266 2.30 11.78 12.88
C ALA A 266 1.65 11.44 14.22
N SER A 267 0.91 12.37 14.82
CA SER A 267 0.12 12.05 16.01
C SER A 267 -1.09 11.21 15.59
N ILE A 268 -1.31 10.07 16.25
CA ILE A 268 -2.38 9.14 15.88
C ILE A 268 -3.67 9.41 16.66
N CYS A 269 -4.80 9.21 15.99
CA CYS A 269 -6.12 9.28 16.62
C CYS A 269 -6.56 7.88 17.11
N PRO A 270 -7.32 7.80 18.22
CA PRO A 270 -7.86 6.53 18.71
C PRO A 270 -8.77 5.91 17.65
N VAL A 271 -8.80 4.58 17.59
CA VAL A 271 -9.62 3.83 16.63
C VAL A 271 -11.09 4.26 16.70
N ASN A 272 -11.62 4.36 17.92
CA ASN A 272 -12.96 4.87 18.19
C ASN A 272 -12.88 6.37 18.52
N ILE A 273 -13.42 7.19 17.63
CA ILE A 273 -13.42 8.65 17.78
C ILE A 273 -14.75 9.06 18.40
N SER A 274 -14.72 9.46 19.66
CA SER A 274 -15.90 10.01 20.34
C SER A 274 -16.25 11.40 19.80
N ALA A 275 -17.49 11.85 20.00
CA ALA A 275 -17.93 13.19 19.58
C ALA A 275 -17.14 14.34 20.25
N ILE A 276 -16.57 14.08 21.43
CA ILE A 276 -15.78 15.05 22.21
C ILE A 276 -14.28 14.95 21.95
N PHE A 277 -13.82 13.98 21.16
CA PHE A 277 -12.40 13.81 20.90
C PHE A 277 -11.83 15.01 20.15
N ARG A 278 -10.72 15.54 20.66
CA ARG A 278 -9.88 16.52 19.98
C ARG A 278 -8.45 16.02 20.01
N ARG A 279 -7.71 16.30 18.93
CA ARG A 279 -6.28 16.04 18.89
C ARG A 279 -5.62 16.85 20.01
N LYS A 280 -4.78 16.20 20.80
CA LYS A 280 -4.08 16.85 21.90
C LYS A 280 -3.14 17.92 21.34
N PRO A 281 -3.06 19.10 21.97
CA PRO A 281 -2.12 20.12 21.53
C PRO A 281 -0.67 19.68 21.83
N PRO A 282 0.34 20.28 21.18
CA PRO A 282 1.74 19.86 21.35
C PRO A 282 2.30 19.99 22.77
N GLN A 283 1.64 20.74 23.67
CA GLN A 283 2.06 20.86 25.08
C GLN A 283 1.64 19.65 25.92
N GLU A 284 0.79 18.78 25.40
CA GLU A 284 0.30 17.59 26.08
C GLU A 284 0.90 16.33 25.48
N ALA A 285 1.07 15.30 26.31
CA ALA A 285 1.54 14.01 25.83
C ALA A 285 0.51 13.35 24.91
N ALA A 286 0.93 13.03 23.69
CA ALA A 286 0.12 12.35 22.69
C ALA A 286 0.81 11.05 22.24
N VAL A 287 0.10 10.28 21.43
CA VAL A 287 0.66 9.08 20.80
C VAL A 287 1.03 9.44 19.37
N TYR A 288 2.26 9.11 18.99
CA TYR A 288 2.84 9.39 17.68
C TYR A 288 3.22 8.08 17.01
N LYS A 289 3.02 8.01 15.70
CA LYS A 289 3.60 6.99 14.83
C LYS A 289 4.75 7.63 14.08
N VAL A 290 5.91 7.02 14.17
CA VAL A 290 7.10 7.41 13.42
C VAL A 290 7.48 6.26 12.49
N PHE A 291 7.57 6.55 11.20
CA PHE A 291 8.12 5.61 10.22
C PHE A 291 9.60 5.91 10.00
N SER A 292 10.43 4.86 9.93
CA SER A 292 11.87 4.96 9.68
C SER A 292 12.39 3.72 8.93
N GLN A 293 13.60 3.83 8.38
CA GLN A 293 14.29 2.75 7.66
C GLN A 293 14.80 1.65 8.59
N LYS A 294 15.10 2.00 9.85
CA LYS A 294 15.60 1.11 10.90
C LYS A 294 14.97 1.50 12.25
N PRO A 295 15.05 0.63 13.28
CA PRO A 295 14.62 0.99 14.63
C PRO A 295 15.35 2.24 15.13
N LEU A 296 14.58 3.17 15.69
CA LEU A 296 15.12 4.45 16.17
C LEU A 296 16.00 4.24 17.40
N GLU A 297 17.21 4.78 17.35
CA GLU A 297 18.15 4.77 18.46
C GLU A 297 17.70 5.75 19.56
N LYS A 298 18.24 5.57 20.77
CA LYS A 298 17.90 6.44 21.91
C LYS A 298 18.22 7.91 21.64
N ALA A 299 19.28 8.20 20.88
CA ALA A 299 19.65 9.56 20.49
C ALA A 299 18.62 10.15 19.52
N GLU A 300 18.26 9.42 18.47
CA GLU A 300 17.24 9.80 17.48
C GLU A 300 15.88 10.06 18.14
N LEU A 301 15.47 9.19 19.08
CA LEU A 301 14.25 9.38 19.87
C LEU A 301 14.29 10.64 20.74
N LYS A 302 15.43 10.96 21.36
CA LYS A 302 15.61 12.19 22.16
C LYS A 302 15.67 13.44 21.29
N THR A 303 16.10 13.31 20.03
CA THR A 303 16.04 14.39 19.06
C THR A 303 14.58 14.69 18.69
N LEU A 304 13.79 13.66 18.35
CA LEU A 304 12.38 13.83 17.95
C LEU A 304 11.42 14.12 19.12
N PHE A 305 11.71 13.63 20.32
CA PHE A 305 10.84 13.75 21.49
C PHE A 305 11.59 14.34 22.68
N LYS A 306 11.02 15.41 23.25
CA LYS A 306 11.56 16.04 24.47
C LYS A 306 11.57 15.05 25.63
N SER A 307 10.52 14.23 25.72
CA SER A 307 10.42 13.09 26.63
C SER A 307 9.34 12.12 26.13
N TYR A 308 9.44 10.86 26.52
CA TYR A 308 8.45 9.84 26.19
C TYR A 308 8.28 8.86 27.35
N TYR A 309 7.09 8.28 27.46
CA TYR A 309 6.73 7.28 28.46
C TYR A 309 6.94 5.85 27.96
N SER A 310 6.68 5.61 26.67
CA SER A 310 6.82 4.28 26.07
C SER A 310 7.06 4.37 24.57
N VAL A 311 7.80 3.38 24.04
CA VAL A 311 8.00 3.16 22.61
C VAL A 311 7.68 1.71 22.31
N GLN A 312 6.78 1.47 21.36
CA GLN A 312 6.51 0.15 20.80
C GLN A 312 7.02 0.13 19.37
N VAL A 313 7.85 -0.85 19.03
CA VAL A 313 8.48 -0.94 17.71
C VAL A 313 7.92 -2.16 16.99
N THR A 314 7.51 -1.97 15.74
CA THR A 314 7.24 -3.05 14.80
C THR A 314 8.20 -2.89 13.65
N ASP A 315 8.99 -3.93 13.38
CA ASP A 315 9.93 -4.04 12.28
C ASP A 315 9.50 -5.21 11.40
N TRP A 316 9.31 -4.96 10.12
CA TRP A 316 8.85 -5.98 9.19
C TRP A 316 9.25 -5.68 7.74
N GLN A 317 9.27 -6.73 6.93
CA GLN A 317 9.36 -6.65 5.48
C GLN A 317 7.98 -6.31 4.91
N ALA A 318 7.78 -5.05 4.56
CA ALA A 318 6.44 -4.51 4.32
C ALA A 318 5.98 -4.69 2.87
N TYR A 319 6.87 -4.43 1.93
CA TYR A 319 6.58 -4.37 0.50
C TYR A 319 7.81 -4.82 -0.29
N PRO A 320 7.68 -5.15 -1.58
CA PRO A 320 8.84 -5.36 -2.44
C PRO A 320 9.81 -4.17 -2.41
N GLN A 321 11.11 -4.47 -2.47
CA GLN A 321 12.12 -3.49 -2.85
C GLN A 321 11.97 -3.26 -4.36
N TYR A 322 11.36 -2.14 -4.71
CA TYR A 322 10.98 -1.87 -6.08
C TYR A 322 12.17 -1.41 -6.92
N GLY A 323 12.19 -1.83 -8.18
CA GLY A 323 13.13 -1.39 -9.19
C GLY A 323 12.57 -1.57 -10.59
N SER A 324 12.95 -0.70 -11.52
CA SER A 324 12.38 -0.63 -12.88
C SER A 324 12.72 -1.82 -13.79
N THR A 325 13.68 -2.66 -13.40
CA THR A 325 14.14 -3.81 -14.19
C THR A 325 13.52 -5.14 -13.77
N GLN A 326 12.72 -5.16 -12.70
CA GLN A 326 12.20 -6.39 -12.12
C GLN A 326 10.87 -6.78 -12.77
N GLY A 327 10.76 -8.04 -13.21
CA GLY A 327 9.51 -8.59 -13.74
C GLY A 327 8.47 -8.83 -12.66
N LEU A 328 7.20 -8.98 -13.05
CA LEU A 328 6.13 -9.32 -12.11
C LEU A 328 6.13 -10.83 -11.87
N PRO A 329 6.05 -11.29 -10.61
CA PRO A 329 5.92 -12.71 -10.33
C PRO A 329 4.62 -13.30 -10.89
N PRO A 330 4.61 -14.60 -11.24
CA PRO A 330 3.43 -15.25 -11.76
C PRO A 330 2.33 -15.38 -10.70
N ILE A 331 1.07 -15.35 -11.15
CA ILE A 331 -0.10 -15.71 -10.32
C ILE A 331 -0.24 -17.23 -10.20
N VAL A 332 0.11 -17.97 -11.25
CA VAL A 332 0.05 -19.43 -11.28
C VAL A 332 1.46 -20.00 -11.16
N LEU A 333 1.74 -20.71 -10.07
CA LEU A 333 3.03 -21.38 -9.88
C LEU A 333 3.01 -22.78 -10.54
N HIS A 334 1.91 -23.49 -10.38
CA HIS A 334 1.65 -24.80 -10.97
C HIS A 334 0.13 -24.97 -11.17
N ASP A 335 -0.31 -26.06 -11.80
CA ASP A 335 -1.75 -26.34 -11.94
C ASP A 335 -2.42 -26.38 -10.57
N ALA A 336 -3.52 -25.65 -10.35
CA ALA A 336 -4.16 -25.51 -9.03
C ALA A 336 -3.25 -25.04 -7.86
N LEU A 337 -2.07 -24.47 -8.13
CA LEU A 337 -1.19 -23.81 -7.15
C LEU A 337 -0.96 -22.33 -7.54
N TYR A 338 -1.46 -21.42 -6.71
CA TYR A 338 -1.49 -19.99 -6.98
C TYR A 338 -0.66 -19.18 -5.99
N TYR A 339 -0.17 -18.02 -6.44
CA TYR A 339 0.62 -17.08 -5.65
C TYR A 339 -0.05 -15.71 -5.62
N LEU A 340 -0.51 -15.30 -4.44
CA LEU A 340 -1.24 -14.06 -4.23
C LEU A 340 -0.30 -12.84 -4.18
N ASN A 341 0.82 -12.93 -3.45
CA ASN A 341 1.70 -11.78 -3.22
C ASN A 341 2.48 -11.35 -4.46
N GLY A 342 2.39 -12.08 -5.58
CA GLY A 342 2.89 -11.61 -6.87
C GLY A 342 2.33 -10.24 -7.26
N ILE A 343 1.08 -9.93 -6.87
CA ILE A 343 0.47 -8.63 -7.14
C ILE A 343 1.19 -7.45 -6.48
N GLU A 344 1.86 -7.68 -5.35
CA GLU A 344 2.54 -6.62 -4.59
C GLU A 344 3.67 -5.98 -5.38
N TRP A 345 4.22 -6.69 -6.37
CA TRP A 345 5.25 -6.22 -7.28
C TRP A 345 4.74 -5.22 -8.32
N ALA A 346 3.45 -5.29 -8.67
CA ALA A 346 2.79 -4.22 -9.42
C ALA A 346 2.46 -3.03 -8.50
N GLY A 347 2.10 -3.29 -7.26
CA GLY A 347 1.91 -2.28 -6.22
C GLY A 347 1.34 -2.92 -4.97
N SER A 348 1.90 -2.60 -3.80
CA SER A 348 1.45 -3.19 -2.54
C SER A 348 0.46 -2.28 -1.82
N ALA A 349 -0.78 -2.75 -1.72
CA ALA A 349 -1.84 -2.13 -0.95
C ALA A 349 -2.90 -3.18 -0.62
N MET A 350 -3.69 -2.96 0.44
CA MET A 350 -4.78 -3.86 0.82
C MET A 350 -5.77 -4.10 -0.34
N GLU A 351 -6.02 -3.09 -1.17
CA GLU A 351 -6.89 -3.21 -2.33
C GLU A 351 -6.29 -4.11 -3.42
N MET A 352 -4.98 -4.00 -3.67
CA MET A 352 -4.28 -4.84 -4.64
C MET A 352 -4.34 -6.32 -4.22
N SER A 353 -4.11 -6.61 -2.95
CA SER A 353 -4.26 -7.97 -2.40
C SER A 353 -5.69 -8.48 -2.49
N SER A 354 -6.69 -7.61 -2.29
CA SER A 354 -8.12 -7.96 -2.39
C SER A 354 -8.52 -8.28 -3.84
N VAL A 355 -8.05 -7.47 -4.80
CA VAL A 355 -8.20 -7.70 -6.23
C VAL A 355 -7.57 -9.03 -6.64
N ALA A 356 -6.33 -9.31 -6.19
CA ALA A 356 -5.64 -10.55 -6.48
C ALA A 356 -6.35 -11.77 -5.88
N ALA A 357 -6.82 -11.68 -4.63
CA ALA A 357 -7.58 -12.75 -3.98
C ALA A 357 -8.85 -13.10 -4.77
N LYS A 358 -9.62 -12.09 -5.17
CA LYS A 358 -10.83 -12.30 -5.98
C LYS A 358 -10.49 -12.86 -7.37
N ASN A 359 -9.40 -12.39 -7.98
CA ASN A 359 -8.92 -12.90 -9.25
C ASN A 359 -8.57 -14.40 -9.16
N ILE A 360 -7.81 -14.80 -8.13
CA ILE A 360 -7.42 -16.21 -7.91
C ILE A 360 -8.65 -17.08 -7.65
N ALA A 361 -9.61 -16.62 -6.86
CA ALA A 361 -10.84 -17.36 -6.61
C ALA A 361 -11.64 -17.63 -7.91
N LEU A 362 -11.79 -16.62 -8.77
CA LEU A 362 -12.42 -16.76 -10.08
C LEU A 362 -11.60 -17.66 -11.00
N LEU A 363 -10.29 -17.44 -11.08
CA LEU A 363 -9.38 -18.22 -11.92
C LEU A 363 -9.42 -19.71 -11.55
N ALA A 364 -9.37 -20.02 -10.26
CA ALA A 364 -9.45 -21.38 -9.74
C ALA A 364 -10.82 -22.01 -10.07
N PHE A 365 -11.92 -21.28 -9.86
CA PHE A 365 -13.26 -21.74 -10.20
C PHE A 365 -13.42 -22.05 -11.70
N HIS A 366 -12.93 -21.17 -12.58
CA HIS A 366 -13.02 -21.36 -14.03
C HIS A 366 -12.16 -22.52 -14.52
N ARG A 367 -10.95 -22.68 -14.00
CA ARG A 367 -10.11 -23.85 -14.34
C ARG A 367 -10.75 -25.16 -13.85
N TRP A 368 -11.25 -25.18 -12.62
CA TRP A 368 -11.94 -26.33 -12.05
C TRP A 368 -13.18 -26.73 -12.85
N SER A 369 -13.96 -25.73 -13.28
CA SER A 369 -15.21 -25.92 -14.03
C SER A 369 -15.02 -25.99 -15.55
N ARG A 370 -13.77 -25.93 -16.03
CA ARG A 370 -13.39 -25.93 -17.45
C ARG A 370 -14.01 -24.80 -18.29
N GLN A 371 -14.13 -23.61 -17.70
CA GLN A 371 -14.65 -22.38 -18.32
C GLN A 371 -13.50 -21.47 -18.80
N ALA A 372 -12.72 -21.95 -19.77
CA ALA A 372 -11.54 -21.23 -20.27
C ALA A 372 -11.90 -19.88 -20.94
N GLU A 373 -13.12 -19.73 -21.44
CA GLU A 373 -13.67 -18.53 -22.05
C GLU A 373 -13.82 -17.35 -21.08
N MET A 374 -13.70 -17.57 -19.77
CA MET A 374 -13.75 -16.52 -18.76
C MET A 374 -12.36 -16.01 -18.36
N ILE A 375 -11.29 -16.63 -18.88
CA ILE A 375 -9.89 -16.34 -18.53
C ILE A 375 -9.22 -15.58 -19.67
N ASP A 376 -8.42 -14.56 -19.33
CA ASP A 376 -7.56 -13.78 -20.25
C ASP A 376 -8.28 -13.28 -21.51
N GLN A 377 -9.54 -12.87 -21.34
CA GLN A 377 -10.35 -12.38 -22.44
C GLN A 377 -9.85 -11.03 -22.95
N LYS A 378 -9.72 -10.92 -24.27
CA LYS A 378 -9.38 -9.67 -24.94
C LYS A 378 -10.61 -8.80 -25.14
N ASP A 379 -10.38 -7.49 -25.22
CA ASP A 379 -11.38 -6.46 -25.54
C ASP A 379 -12.61 -6.45 -24.61
N LEU A 380 -12.41 -6.78 -23.34
CA LEU A 380 -13.46 -6.84 -22.31
C LEU A 380 -14.28 -5.56 -22.22
N MET A 381 -13.66 -4.38 -22.34
CA MET A 381 -14.42 -3.12 -22.33
C MET A 381 -15.44 -3.03 -23.46
N HIS A 382 -15.13 -3.56 -24.64
CA HIS A 382 -16.06 -3.57 -25.76
C HIS A 382 -17.17 -4.59 -25.50
N LYS A 383 -16.81 -5.82 -25.12
CA LYS A 383 -17.76 -6.91 -24.83
C LYS A 383 -18.80 -6.51 -23.79
N ILE A 384 -18.35 -5.95 -22.66
CA ILE A 384 -19.25 -5.58 -21.56
C ILE A 384 -20.10 -4.34 -21.92
N LYS A 385 -19.68 -3.49 -22.87
CA LYS A 385 -20.51 -2.39 -23.39
C LYS A 385 -21.55 -2.86 -24.41
N THR A 386 -21.34 -4.01 -25.04
CA THR A 386 -22.28 -4.59 -26.01
C THR A 386 -23.24 -5.60 -25.40
N GLU A 387 -22.89 -6.16 -24.23
CA GLU A 387 -23.71 -7.12 -23.48
C GLU A 387 -24.63 -6.45 -22.44
N LEU A 388 -24.47 -5.14 -22.22
CA LEU A 388 -25.32 -4.26 -21.39
C LEU A 388 -25.92 -3.18 -22.28
#